data_AF-A0A0U3TN75-F1
#
_entry.id   AF-A0A0U3TN75-F1
#
_cell.length_a   1.000
_cell.length_b   1.000
_cell.length_c   1.000
_cell.angle_alpha   90.00
_cell.angle_beta   90.00
_cell.angle_gamma   90.00
#
_symmetry.space_group_name_H-M   'P 1'
#
loop_
_entity.id
_entity.type
_entity.pdbx_description
1 polymer ?
#
loop_
_entity_poly.entity_id
_entity_poly.type
_entity_poly.pdbx_seq_one_letter_code
_entity_poly.pdbx_strand_id
1 'polypeptide(L)'
;MKTVVLERDAYGDGKHRFHPGLLQLADDLGFRIRLCRPYRAQTKGKVERFNRYFRESFYNPLLTRMKGTGLLLDCAAANRRVRDWLADEANVRVHATLNERPIDRWRQEREHLQPLPSRVRRDEAPLLDNSLRPVPLESLQHPLSVYDAIGEACR
;
A
#
# COMPACT_ATOMS: atom_id res chain seq x y z
N MET A 1 13.16 -17.68 -8.83
CA MET A 1 14.14 -16.87 -8.08
C MET A 1 13.68 -16.75 -6.63
N LYS A 2 14.52 -17.08 -5.63
CA LYS A 2 14.17 -16.97 -4.20
C LYS A 2 14.48 -15.55 -3.72
N THR A 3 13.49 -14.81 -3.20
CA THR A 3 13.63 -13.40 -2.80
C THR A 3 13.90 -13.19 -1.30
N VAL A 4 13.57 -14.16 -0.45
CA VAL A 4 13.62 -13.98 1.02
C VAL A 4 14.68 -14.88 1.67
N VAL A 5 14.58 -16.20 1.46
CA VAL A 5 15.47 -17.19 2.05
C VAL A 5 16.08 -18.02 0.94
N LEU A 6 17.41 -18.10 0.91
CA LEU A 6 18.14 -18.97 -0.02
C LEU A 6 18.11 -20.41 0.49
N GLU A 7 18.40 -20.61 1.78
CA GLU A 7 18.44 -21.92 2.44
C GLU A 7 18.00 -21.79 3.91
N ARG A 8 17.26 -22.78 4.41
CA ARG A 8 16.85 -22.84 5.82
C ARG A 8 17.86 -23.65 6.62
N ASP A 9 18.21 -23.15 7.81
CA ASP A 9 19.03 -23.84 8.80
C ASP A 9 20.45 -24.16 8.32
N ALA A 10 20.91 -23.37 7.33
CA ALA A 10 22.24 -23.48 6.72
C ALA A 10 23.39 -23.38 7.74
N TYR A 11 23.16 -22.71 8.88
CA TYR A 11 24.17 -22.53 9.94
C TYR A 11 23.72 -23.13 11.29
N GLY A 12 22.72 -24.01 11.29
CA GLY A 12 22.09 -24.61 12.48
C GLY A 12 20.62 -24.22 12.66
N ASP A 13 19.95 -24.81 13.65
CA ASP A 13 18.51 -24.61 13.90
C ASP A 13 18.15 -23.12 14.06
N GLY A 14 17.23 -22.64 13.23
CA GLY A 14 16.80 -21.25 13.20
C GLY A 14 17.78 -20.26 12.56
N LYS A 15 18.95 -20.73 12.08
CA LYS A 15 19.97 -19.91 11.43
C LYS A 15 19.91 -20.09 9.92
N HIS A 16 19.01 -19.35 9.29
CA HIS A 16 18.75 -19.42 7.86
C HIS A 16 19.72 -18.55 7.05
N ARG A 17 20.01 -18.95 5.80
CA ARG A 17 20.72 -18.12 4.82
C ARG A 17 19.70 -17.26 4.07
N PHE A 18 19.66 -15.97 4.40
CA PHE A 18 18.78 -15.00 3.75
C PHE A 18 19.32 -14.51 2.41
N HIS A 19 18.44 -13.93 1.59
CA HIS A 19 18.86 -13.26 0.37
C HIS A 19 19.68 -12.00 0.72
N PRO A 20 20.85 -11.74 0.10
CA PRO A 20 21.71 -10.61 0.44
C PRO A 20 20.98 -9.25 0.38
N GLY A 21 20.15 -9.04 -0.66
CA GLY A 21 19.36 -7.81 -0.76
C GLY A 21 18.34 -7.60 0.37
N LEU A 22 17.79 -8.68 0.94
CA LEU A 22 16.89 -8.57 2.09
C LEU A 22 17.67 -8.27 3.38
N LEU A 23 18.88 -8.82 3.53
CA LEU A 23 19.76 -8.50 4.66
C LEU A 23 20.18 -7.03 4.61
N GLN A 24 20.61 -6.54 3.44
CA GLN A 24 20.96 -5.15 3.24
C GLN A 24 19.78 -4.23 3.58
N LEU A 25 18.57 -4.55 3.09
CA LEU A 25 17.36 -3.80 3.42
C LEU A 25 17.06 -3.77 4.94
N ALA A 26 17.29 -4.89 5.63
CA ALA A 26 17.09 -5.00 7.07
C ALA A 26 18.07 -4.13 7.86
N ASP A 27 19.33 -4.09 7.41
CA ASP A 27 20.37 -3.23 7.98
C ASP A 27 20.09 -1.75 7.70
N ASP A 28 19.69 -1.42 6.47
CA ASP A 28 19.39 -0.04 6.04
C ASP A 28 18.19 0.53 6.79
N LEU A 29 17.13 -0.27 7.01
CA LEU A 29 15.89 0.13 7.68
C LEU A 29 15.85 -0.16 9.19
N GLY A 30 16.83 -0.89 9.73
CA GLY A 30 16.94 -1.19 11.15
C GLY A 30 15.92 -2.19 11.70
N PHE A 31 15.43 -3.14 10.89
CA PHE A 31 14.53 -4.20 11.37
C PHE A 31 15.20 -5.57 11.43
N ARG A 32 14.63 -6.50 12.21
CA ARG A 32 15.12 -7.87 12.30
C ARG A 32 14.19 -8.83 11.58
N ILE A 33 14.75 -9.68 10.74
CA ILE A 33 14.01 -10.71 10.03
C ILE A 33 13.73 -11.88 10.98
N ARG A 34 12.47 -12.27 11.13
CA ARG A 34 12.07 -13.50 11.84
C ARG A 34 11.16 -14.33 10.97
N LEU A 35 11.55 -15.58 10.72
CA LEU A 35 10.71 -16.51 9.97
C LEU A 35 9.68 -17.18 10.87
N CYS A 36 8.51 -17.43 10.30
CA CYS A 36 7.54 -18.35 10.88
C CYS A 36 8.11 -19.77 10.84
N ARG A 37 7.91 -20.54 11.92
CA ARG A 37 8.23 -21.96 11.92
C ARG A 37 7.36 -22.69 10.87
N PRO A 38 7.94 -23.55 10.03
CA PRO A 38 7.16 -24.43 9.16
C PRO A 38 6.11 -25.21 9.95
N TYR A 39 4.97 -25.51 9.33
CA TYR A 39 3.89 -26.31 9.92
C TYR A 39 3.28 -25.75 11.22
N ARG A 40 3.51 -24.47 11.53
CA ARG A 40 2.89 -23.78 12.67
C ARG A 40 1.93 -22.69 12.20
N ALA A 41 0.66 -23.04 12.00
CA ALA A 41 -0.37 -22.11 11.52
C ALA A 41 -0.56 -20.88 12.44
N GLN A 42 -0.35 -21.03 13.75
CA GLN A 42 -0.63 -20.00 14.75
C GLN A 42 0.17 -18.69 14.57
N THR A 43 1.33 -18.70 13.90
CA THR A 43 2.20 -17.51 13.81
C THR A 43 1.69 -16.45 12.85
N LYS A 44 0.74 -16.79 11.97
CA LYS A 44 0.20 -15.89 10.95
C LYS A 44 -1.17 -15.32 11.29
N GLY A 45 -1.72 -15.63 12.48
CA GLY A 45 -3.08 -15.25 12.85
C GLY A 45 -3.39 -13.75 12.77
N LYS A 46 -2.42 -12.86 13.06
CA LYS A 46 -2.61 -11.40 12.89
C LYS A 46 -2.85 -11.02 11.43
N VAL A 47 -2.04 -11.56 10.52
CA VAL A 47 -2.13 -11.29 9.08
C VAL A 47 -3.40 -11.92 8.50
N GLU A 48 -3.69 -13.16 8.89
CA GLU A 48 -4.88 -13.89 8.40
C GLU A 48 -6.19 -13.23 8.85
N ARG A 49 -6.27 -12.80 10.13
CA ARG A 49 -7.44 -12.06 10.64
C ARG A 49 -7.63 -10.74 9.91
N PHE A 50 -6.54 -10.00 9.65
CA PHE A 50 -6.61 -8.76 8.88
C PHE A 50 -7.06 -9.01 7.44
N ASN A 51 -6.49 -10.01 6.76
CA ASN A 51 -6.87 -10.35 5.38
C ASN A 51 -8.35 -10.74 5.27
N ARG A 52 -8.87 -11.49 6.25
CA ARG A 52 -10.30 -11.80 6.32
C ARG A 52 -11.13 -10.52 6.48
N TYR A 53 -10.77 -9.67 7.44
CA TYR A 53 -11.44 -8.38 7.65
C TYR A 53 -11.41 -7.50 6.40
N PHE A 54 -10.26 -7.35 5.75
CA PHE A 54 -10.10 -6.60 4.51
C PHE A 54 -10.98 -7.16 3.38
N ARG A 55 -11.05 -8.50 3.25
CA ARG A 55 -11.89 -9.13 2.24
C ARG A 55 -13.38 -8.87 2.48
N GLU A 56 -13.81 -9.00 3.73
CA GLU A 56 -15.23 -8.88 4.12
C GLU A 56 -15.74 -7.44 4.14
N SER A 57 -14.92 -6.49 4.62
CA SER A 57 -15.32 -5.08 4.76
C SER A 57 -15.02 -4.22 3.53
N PHE A 58 -13.93 -4.48 2.81
CA PHE A 58 -13.54 -3.67 1.65
C PHE A 58 -13.83 -4.38 0.32
N TYR A 59 -13.17 -5.53 0.10
CA TYR A 59 -13.13 -6.12 -1.24
C TYR A 59 -14.49 -6.66 -1.70
N ASN A 60 -15.17 -7.45 -0.87
CA ASN A 60 -16.45 -8.05 -1.24
C ASN A 60 -17.54 -6.98 -1.48
N PRO A 61 -17.70 -5.95 -0.62
CA PRO A 61 -18.65 -4.86 -0.88
C PRO A 61 -18.32 -4.07 -2.15
N LEU A 62 -17.04 -3.76 -2.38
CA LEU A 62 -16.60 -3.06 -3.58
C LEU A 62 -16.89 -3.89 -4.85
N LEU A 63 -16.57 -5.19 -4.82
CA LEU A 63 -16.83 -6.10 -5.94
C LEU A 63 -18.32 -6.19 -6.26
N THR A 64 -19.19 -6.31 -5.26
CA THR A 64 -20.65 -6.35 -5.45
C THR A 64 -21.16 -5.04 -6.05
N ARG A 65 -20.69 -3.89 -5.55
CA ARG A 65 -21.07 -2.58 -6.09
C ARG A 65 -20.69 -2.43 -7.56
N MET A 66 -19.47 -2.85 -7.93
CA MET A 66 -19.00 -2.75 -9.32
C MET A 66 -19.72 -3.71 -10.27
N LYS A 67 -20.03 -4.93 -9.81
CA LYS A 67 -20.88 -5.85 -10.56
C LYS A 67 -22.28 -5.27 -10.83
N GLY A 68 -22.86 -4.58 -9.85
CA GLY A 68 -24.15 -3.90 -10.01
C GLY A 68 -24.14 -2.78 -11.06
N THR A 69 -22.99 -2.15 -11.31
CA THR A 69 -22.81 -1.12 -12.35
C THR A 69 -22.33 -1.69 -13.68
N GLY A 70 -22.16 -3.01 -13.81
CA GLY A 70 -21.62 -3.66 -15.01
C GLY A 70 -20.12 -3.42 -15.24
N LEU A 71 -19.38 -2.91 -14.25
CA LEU A 71 -17.96 -2.59 -14.36
C LEU A 71 -17.09 -3.68 -13.73
N LEU A 72 -15.92 -3.93 -14.31
CA LEU A 72 -14.93 -4.84 -13.74
C LEU A 72 -14.05 -4.11 -12.71
N LEU A 73 -13.83 -4.77 -11.56
CA LEU A 73 -12.90 -4.29 -10.54
C LEU A 73 -11.46 -4.55 -10.98
N ASP A 74 -10.73 -3.47 -11.26
CA ASP A 74 -9.29 -3.50 -11.52
C ASP A 74 -8.48 -2.98 -10.32
N CYS A 75 -7.16 -3.18 -10.36
CA CYS A 75 -6.26 -2.72 -9.30
C CYS A 75 -6.29 -1.19 -9.14
N ALA A 76 -6.46 -0.44 -10.24
CA ALA A 76 -6.50 1.01 -10.19
C ALA A 76 -7.75 1.53 -9.47
N ALA A 77 -8.93 0.94 -9.74
CA ALA A 77 -10.17 1.27 -9.04
C ALA A 77 -10.10 0.89 -7.56
N ALA A 78 -9.53 -0.28 -7.24
CA ALA A 78 -9.30 -0.68 -5.86
C ALA A 78 -8.40 0.33 -5.12
N ASN A 79 -7.27 0.73 -5.72
CA ASN A 79 -6.33 1.69 -5.12
C ASN A 79 -6.95 3.07 -4.91
N ARG A 80 -7.89 3.50 -5.76
CA ARG A 80 -8.63 4.76 -5.56
C ARG A 80 -9.56 4.67 -4.34
N ARG A 81 -10.23 3.54 -4.13
CA ARG A 81 -11.25 3.36 -3.07
C ARG A 81 -10.68 2.92 -1.73
N VAL A 82 -9.49 2.32 -1.71
CA VAL A 82 -8.91 1.83 -0.45
C VAL A 82 -8.59 2.98 0.51
N ARG A 83 -8.28 4.18 0.00
CA ARG A 83 -8.02 5.36 0.85
C ARG A 83 -9.28 5.80 1.59
N ASP A 84 -10.41 5.86 0.87
CA ASP A 84 -11.73 6.16 1.45
C ASP A 84 -12.07 5.13 2.55
N TRP A 85 -11.92 3.84 2.23
CA TRP A 85 -12.15 2.76 3.20
C TRP A 85 -11.23 2.84 4.43
N LEU A 86 -9.95 3.18 4.24
CA LEU A 86 -9.02 3.37 5.34
C LEU A 86 -9.46 4.54 6.25
N ALA A 87 -9.91 5.64 5.66
CA ALA A 87 -10.34 6.83 6.39
C ALA A 87 -11.66 6.62 7.14
N ASP A 88 -12.65 6.00 6.48
CA ASP A 88 -14.03 5.99 6.94
C ASP A 88 -14.41 4.72 7.72
N GLU A 89 -13.66 3.62 7.54
CA GLU A 89 -13.97 2.34 8.17
C GLU A 89 -12.79 1.79 8.98
N ALA A 90 -11.64 1.55 8.33
CA ALA A 90 -10.58 0.74 8.93
C ALA A 90 -9.88 1.43 10.11
N ASN A 91 -9.59 2.74 9.97
CA ASN A 91 -8.82 3.50 10.96
C ASN A 91 -9.69 4.10 12.08
N VAL A 92 -11.00 4.24 11.87
CA VAL A 92 -11.95 4.86 12.81
C VAL A 92 -12.79 3.85 13.59
N ARG A 93 -12.75 2.56 13.25
CA ARG A 93 -13.41 1.50 14.03
C ARG A 93 -12.75 1.29 15.39
N VAL A 94 -13.54 0.87 16.39
CA VAL A 94 -12.98 0.36 17.65
C VAL A 94 -12.38 -1.03 17.40
N HIS A 95 -11.07 -1.17 17.55
CA HIS A 95 -10.36 -2.42 17.29
C HIS A 95 -10.44 -3.36 18.49
N ALA A 96 -10.95 -4.58 18.31
CA ALA A 96 -11.20 -5.53 19.40
C ALA A 96 -10.01 -5.80 20.35
N THR A 97 -8.78 -5.78 19.83
CA THR A 97 -7.55 -5.99 20.64
C THR A 97 -7.01 -4.72 21.28
N LEU A 98 -7.25 -3.54 20.69
CA LEU A 98 -6.76 -2.27 21.23
C LEU A 98 -7.79 -1.61 22.15
N ASN A 99 -9.06 -1.99 21.98
CA ASN A 99 -10.24 -1.37 22.58
C ASN A 99 -10.38 0.15 22.31
N GLU A 100 -9.78 0.59 21.21
CA GLU A 100 -9.80 1.98 20.76
C GLU A 100 -9.66 2.04 19.24
N ARG A 101 -9.72 3.25 18.69
CA ARG A 101 -9.57 3.49 17.26
C ARG A 101 -8.10 3.47 16.84
N PRO A 102 -7.72 2.70 15.80
CA PRO A 102 -6.34 2.67 15.31
C PRO A 102 -5.75 4.05 15.00
N ILE A 103 -6.55 5.00 14.49
CA ILE A 103 -6.08 6.36 14.19
C ILE A 103 -5.67 7.13 15.44
N ASP A 104 -6.30 6.87 16.58
CA ASP A 104 -6.00 7.54 17.84
C ASP A 104 -4.78 6.91 18.50
N ARG A 105 -4.68 5.57 18.48
CA ARG A 105 -3.44 4.84 18.85
C ARG A 105 -2.24 5.35 18.05
N TRP A 106 -2.40 5.47 16.74
CA TRP A 106 -1.34 5.90 15.82
C TRP A 106 -0.83 7.29 16.14
N ARG A 107 -1.69 8.22 16.55
CA ARG A 107 -1.28 9.58 16.94
C ARG A 107 -0.41 9.55 18.20
N GLN A 108 -0.77 8.74 19.18
CA GLN A 108 0.01 8.57 20.42
C GLN A 108 1.34 7.87 20.16
N GLU A 109 1.34 6.80 19.37
CA GLU A 109 2.55 6.02 19.10
C GLU A 109 3.55 6.74 18.21
N ARG A 110 3.12 7.70 17.39
CA ARG A 110 3.97 8.42 16.43
C ARG A 110 5.22 9.02 17.07
N GLU A 111 5.10 9.52 18.29
CA GLU A 111 6.22 10.13 19.03
C GLU A 111 7.27 9.11 19.47
N HIS A 112 6.91 7.83 19.54
CA HIS A 112 7.77 6.72 19.93
C HIS A 112 8.37 5.97 18.73
N LEU A 113 7.97 6.32 17.49
CA LEU A 113 8.48 5.68 16.29
C LEU A 113 9.83 6.27 15.87
N GLN A 114 10.70 5.41 15.35
CA GLN A 114 11.95 5.84 14.77
C GLN A 114 11.69 6.51 13.42
N PRO A 115 12.37 7.63 13.12
CA PRO A 115 12.26 8.26 11.81
C PRO A 115 12.82 7.33 10.72
N LEU A 116 12.28 7.45 9.51
CA LEU A 116 12.82 6.72 8.37
C LEU A 116 14.28 7.17 8.12
N PRO A 117 15.22 6.24 7.86
CA PRO A 117 16.59 6.57 7.51
C PRO A 117 16.66 7.56 6.35
N SER A 118 17.53 8.57 6.49
CA SER A 118 17.62 9.69 5.54
C SER A 118 17.98 9.27 4.11
N ARG A 119 18.69 8.15 3.95
CA ARG A 119 19.02 7.57 2.64
C ARG A 119 17.76 7.06 1.92
N VAL A 120 16.97 6.21 2.57
CA VAL A 120 15.72 5.68 2.02
C VAL A 120 14.74 6.80 1.70
N ARG A 121 14.64 7.82 2.56
CA ARG A 121 13.78 8.98 2.31
C ARG A 121 14.11 9.72 1.01
N ARG A 122 15.36 9.72 0.54
CA ARG A 122 15.76 10.36 -0.73
C ARG A 122 15.42 9.49 -1.93
N ASP A 123 15.67 8.19 -1.84
CA ASP A 123 15.42 7.25 -2.94
C ASP A 123 13.93 7.08 -3.21
N GLU A 124 13.13 7.05 -2.14
CA GLU A 124 11.67 7.03 -2.25
C GLU A 124 11.04 8.42 -2.33
N ALA A 125 11.83 9.51 -2.33
CA ALA A 125 11.29 10.87 -2.42
C ALA A 125 10.29 11.02 -3.59
N PRO A 126 10.53 10.48 -4.81
CA PRO A 126 9.55 10.55 -5.89
C PRO A 126 8.23 9.78 -5.65
N LEU A 127 8.25 8.77 -4.78
CA LEU A 127 7.09 7.93 -4.44
C LEU A 127 6.33 8.44 -3.20
N LEU A 128 7.07 9.04 -2.26
CA LEU A 128 6.57 9.63 -1.02
C LEU A 128 6.17 11.10 -1.21
N ASP A 129 6.64 11.73 -2.27
CA ASP A 129 6.22 13.07 -2.65
C ASP A 129 4.80 13.00 -3.20
N ASN A 130 3.90 13.67 -2.49
CA ASN A 130 2.52 13.88 -2.88
C ASN A 130 2.42 14.83 -4.10
N SER A 131 3.55 15.19 -4.73
CA SER A 131 3.68 15.95 -5.97
C SER A 131 3.47 15.15 -7.25
N LEU A 132 3.18 13.84 -7.18
CA LEU A 132 2.40 13.14 -8.21
C LEU A 132 0.95 13.66 -8.26
N ARG A 133 0.78 14.98 -8.18
CA ARG A 133 -0.31 15.65 -8.87
C ARG A 133 -0.16 15.19 -10.32
N PRO A 134 -1.21 14.68 -10.96
CA PRO A 134 -1.22 14.67 -12.41
C PRO A 134 -0.86 16.09 -12.81
N VAL A 135 0.32 16.29 -13.40
CA VAL A 135 0.57 17.54 -14.11
C VAL A 135 -0.62 17.61 -15.06
N PRO A 136 -1.46 18.66 -15.01
CA PRO A 136 -2.50 18.79 -16.02
C PRO A 136 -1.77 18.61 -17.34
N LEU A 137 -2.09 17.53 -18.05
CA LEU A 137 -1.62 17.37 -19.41
C LEU A 137 -2.33 18.52 -20.10
N GLU A 138 -1.65 19.66 -20.21
CA GLU A 138 -2.20 20.85 -20.86
C GLU A 138 -2.75 20.32 -22.17
N SER A 139 -4.07 20.41 -22.30
CA SER A 139 -4.73 19.86 -23.45
C SER A 139 -4.06 20.49 -24.66
N LEU A 140 -3.41 19.68 -25.51
CA LEU A 140 -2.90 20.13 -26.80
C LEU A 140 -4.05 20.56 -27.74
N GLN A 141 -5.30 20.50 -27.26
CA GLN A 141 -6.44 21.07 -27.93
C GLN A 141 -6.39 22.59 -27.81
N HIS A 142 -6.31 23.23 -28.96
CA HIS A 142 -6.53 24.65 -29.10
C HIS A 142 -7.93 25.00 -28.57
N PRO A 143 -8.12 26.16 -27.94
CA PRO A 143 -9.44 26.64 -27.58
C PRO A 143 -10.34 26.64 -28.82
N LEU A 144 -11.63 26.30 -28.64
CA LEU A 144 -12.58 26.11 -29.75
C LEU A 144 -12.64 27.32 -30.72
N SER A 145 -12.37 28.52 -30.21
CA SER A 145 -12.24 29.75 -30.99
C SER A 145 -11.19 29.68 -32.12
N VAL A 146 -10.17 28.84 -32.00
CA VAL A 146 -9.17 28.62 -33.06
C VAL A 146 -9.77 27.86 -34.24
N TYR A 147 -10.66 26.90 -33.98
CA TYR A 147 -11.37 26.19 -35.04
C TYR A 147 -12.44 27.06 -35.69
N ASP A 148 -13.10 27.93 -34.90
CA ASP A 148 -14.06 28.90 -35.43
C ASP A 148 -13.38 29.86 -36.42
N ALA A 149 -12.19 30.37 -36.08
CA ALA A 149 -11.42 31.25 -36.95
C ALA A 149 -10.94 30.55 -38.26
N ILE A 150 -10.57 29.27 -38.19
CA ILE A 150 -10.19 28.49 -39.38
C ILE A 150 -11.41 28.21 -40.26
N GLY A 151 -12.58 27.97 -39.66
CA GLY A 151 -13.84 27.77 -40.37
C GLY A 151 -14.37 29.02 -41.06
N GLU A 152 -14.08 30.21 -40.52
CA GLU A 152 -14.44 31.49 -41.12
C GLU A 152 -13.50 31.89 -42.26
N ALA A 153 -12.20 31.57 -42.17
CA ALA A 153 -11.21 31.85 -43.21
C ALA A 153 -11.36 30.99 -44.48
N CYS A 154 -12.16 29.92 -44.43
CA CYS A 154 -12.45 29.03 -45.56
C CYS A 154 -13.82 29.32 -46.25
N ARG A 155 -14.46 30.45 -45.96
CA ARG A 155 -15.57 31.00 -46.75
C ARG A 155 -15.11 32.20 -47.57
#